data_AF-A0A7G5H3U0-F1
#
_entry.id   AF-A0A7G5H3U0-F1
#
_cell.length_a   1.000
_cell.length_b   1.000
_cell.length_c   1.000
_cell.angle_alpha   90.00
_cell.angle_beta   90.00
_cell.angle_gamma   90.00
#
_symmetry.space_group_name_H-M   'P 1'
#
loop_
_entity.id
_entity.type
_entity.pdbx_description
1 polymer ?
#
loop_
_entity_poly.entity_id
_entity_poly.type
_entity_poly.pdbx_seq_one_letter_code
_entity_poly.pdbx_strand_id
1 'polypeptide(L)'
;MPSALLALSFFYYSVTSAQPIVDQQPVSNKNWSIFLQAIHNDPALSKKLGQSMTPDQWGKQQTSPKNQDAPVVGVSWHQALAYCEWRSVTATYLLTHAKIAPYQTMQMANASAKTLVTYRLPSEQEWKKFASHFTSKANSGISFHCVRSIKRVA
;
A
#
# COMPACT_ATOMS: atom_id res chain seq x y z
N MET A 1 65.77 2.20 -6.10
CA MET A 1 64.58 2.90 -5.57
C MET A 1 63.35 2.33 -6.25
N PRO A 2 62.53 1.46 -5.63
CA PRO A 2 61.27 1.03 -6.22
C PRO A 2 60.10 1.84 -5.63
N SER A 3 59.34 2.45 -6.53
CA SER A 3 58.11 3.20 -6.25
C SER A 3 57.00 2.27 -5.79
N ALA A 4 56.40 2.56 -4.63
CA ALA A 4 55.17 1.92 -4.17
C ALA A 4 53.96 2.65 -4.78
N LEU A 5 53.22 1.98 -5.66
CA LEU A 5 51.92 2.42 -6.15
C LEU A 5 50.85 2.06 -5.11
N LEU A 6 50.24 3.08 -4.50
CA LEU A 6 49.08 2.95 -3.64
C LEU A 6 47.84 2.61 -4.50
N ALA A 7 47.35 1.37 -4.39
CA ALA A 7 46.09 0.97 -4.98
C ALA A 7 44.92 1.54 -4.16
N LEU A 8 44.27 2.57 -4.69
CA LEU A 8 42.99 3.10 -4.17
C LEU A 8 41.90 2.03 -4.34
N SER A 9 41.55 1.37 -3.25
CA SER A 9 40.42 0.43 -3.20
C SER A 9 39.13 1.24 -3.09
N PHE A 10 38.43 1.42 -4.20
CA PHE A 10 37.06 1.93 -4.19
C PHE A 10 36.14 0.83 -3.60
N PHE A 11 35.83 0.95 -2.32
CA PHE A 11 34.72 0.21 -1.73
C PHE A 11 33.42 0.75 -2.33
N TYR A 12 32.91 0.06 -3.35
CA TYR A 12 31.53 0.24 -3.80
C TYR A 12 30.61 -0.23 -2.68
N TYR A 13 30.18 0.70 -1.82
CA TYR A 13 29.09 0.45 -0.89
C TYR A 13 27.83 0.16 -1.71
N SER A 14 27.49 -1.12 -1.82
CA SER A 14 26.23 -1.55 -2.41
C SER A 14 25.12 -1.12 -1.46
N VAL A 15 24.32 -0.13 -1.87
CA VAL A 15 23.09 0.21 -1.14
C VAL A 15 22.16 -0.99 -1.26
N THR A 16 22.06 -1.80 -0.20
CA THR A 16 21.07 -2.88 -0.12
C THR A 16 19.68 -2.24 0.01
N SER A 17 19.09 -1.89 -1.13
CA SER A 17 17.69 -1.48 -1.19
C SER A 17 16.83 -2.67 -0.77
N ALA A 18 16.11 -2.54 0.34
CA ALA A 18 15.15 -3.54 0.79
C ALA A 18 14.16 -3.80 -0.36
N GLN A 19 14.06 -5.06 -0.79
CA GLN A 19 13.18 -5.42 -1.90
C GLN A 19 11.72 -5.09 -1.54
N PRO A 20 10.92 -4.58 -2.49
CA PRO A 20 9.50 -4.32 -2.26
C PRO A 20 8.76 -5.63 -1.91
N ILE A 21 7.83 -5.55 -0.95
CA ILE A 21 7.07 -6.69 -0.44
C ILE A 21 5.63 -6.56 -0.94
N VAL A 22 5.16 -7.55 -1.68
CA VAL A 22 3.75 -7.63 -2.13
C VAL A 22 2.91 -8.17 -0.97
N ASP A 23 1.71 -7.61 -0.75
CA ASP A 23 0.77 -8.18 0.21
C ASP A 23 0.46 -9.64 -0.14
N GLN A 24 0.57 -10.53 0.85
CA GLN A 24 0.33 -11.97 0.67
C GLN A 24 -1.13 -12.30 0.34
N GLN A 25 -2.06 -11.44 0.74
CA GLN A 25 -3.49 -11.58 0.50
C GLN A 25 -3.99 -10.36 -0.28
N PRO A 26 -4.98 -10.53 -1.16
CA PRO A 26 -5.62 -9.40 -1.81
C PRO A 26 -6.30 -8.49 -0.78
N VAL A 27 -6.60 -7.26 -1.17
CA VAL A 27 -7.36 -6.35 -0.32
C VAL A 27 -8.74 -6.96 -0.06
N SER A 28 -9.11 -7.13 1.20
CA SER A 28 -10.39 -7.74 1.59
C SER A 28 -11.52 -6.72 1.69
N ASN A 29 -12.77 -7.19 1.66
CA ASN A 29 -13.94 -6.33 1.90
C ASN A 29 -13.85 -5.61 3.25
N LYS A 30 -13.33 -6.26 4.29
CA LYS A 30 -13.06 -5.65 5.60
C LYS A 30 -12.10 -4.48 5.49
N ASN A 31 -10.96 -4.68 4.84
CA ASN A 31 -9.96 -3.63 4.68
C ASN A 31 -10.48 -2.47 3.82
N TRP A 32 -11.28 -2.76 2.79
CA TRP A 32 -11.94 -1.73 2.00
C TRP A 32 -13.00 -0.96 2.81
N SER A 33 -13.76 -1.63 3.66
CA SER A 33 -14.77 -1.00 4.52
C SER A 33 -14.16 0.02 5.49
N ILE A 34 -12.97 -0.27 6.01
CA ILE A 34 -12.19 0.66 6.85
C ILE A 34 -11.81 1.91 6.04
N PHE A 35 -11.40 1.74 4.79
CA PHE A 35 -11.08 2.85 3.90
C PHE A 35 -12.32 3.72 3.62
N LEU A 36 -13.46 3.12 3.31
CA LEU A 36 -14.72 3.86 3.13
C LEU A 36 -15.15 4.61 4.40
N GLN A 37 -14.98 3.98 5.57
CA GLN A 37 -15.27 4.62 6.85
C GLN A 37 -14.32 5.80 7.11
N ALA A 38 -13.05 5.69 6.77
CA ALA A 38 -12.09 6.79 6.87
C ALA A 38 -12.47 7.97 5.97
N ILE A 39 -12.93 7.70 4.74
CA ILE A 39 -13.46 8.74 3.84
C ILE A 39 -14.71 9.39 4.45
N HIS A 40 -15.67 8.59 4.92
CA HIS A 40 -16.91 9.10 5.50
C HIS A 40 -16.67 10.01 6.72
N ASN A 41 -15.72 9.62 7.58
CA ASN A 41 -15.45 10.31 8.85
C ASN A 41 -14.52 11.52 8.70
N ASP A 42 -13.96 11.76 7.51
CA ASP A 42 -13.08 12.89 7.23
C ASP A 42 -13.68 13.75 6.11
N PRO A 43 -14.26 14.92 6.42
CA PRO A 43 -14.89 15.79 5.42
C PRO A 43 -13.94 16.23 4.30
N ALA A 44 -12.66 16.42 4.58
CA ALA A 44 -11.68 16.83 3.58
C ALA A 44 -11.34 15.66 2.65
N LEU A 45 -11.17 14.45 3.20
CA LEU A 45 -10.97 13.25 2.41
C LEU A 45 -12.23 12.88 1.60
N SER A 46 -13.41 13.02 2.20
CA SER A 46 -14.71 12.88 1.53
C SER A 46 -14.86 13.86 0.38
N LYS A 47 -14.49 15.13 0.55
CA LYS A 47 -14.49 16.10 -0.55
C LYS A 47 -13.51 15.71 -1.67
N LYS A 48 -12.35 15.16 -1.30
CA LYS A 48 -11.30 14.76 -2.26
C LYS A 48 -11.68 13.51 -3.06
N LEU A 49 -12.24 12.49 -2.41
CA LEU A 49 -12.44 11.16 -2.98
C LEU A 49 -13.91 10.81 -3.23
N GLY A 50 -14.82 11.37 -2.44
CA GLY A 50 -16.28 11.33 -2.63
C GLY A 50 -16.89 9.93 -2.72
N GLN A 51 -18.11 9.88 -3.28
CA GLN A 51 -18.85 8.64 -3.57
C GLN A 51 -18.12 7.74 -4.59
N SER A 52 -17.15 8.29 -5.32
CA SER A 52 -16.36 7.61 -6.36
C SER A 52 -15.52 6.44 -5.84
N MET A 53 -15.37 6.27 -4.51
CA MET A 53 -14.61 5.16 -3.93
C MET A 53 -15.45 3.93 -3.59
N THR A 54 -16.76 3.96 -3.82
CA THR A 54 -17.63 2.80 -3.62
C THR A 54 -17.47 1.86 -4.82
N PRO A 55 -17.04 0.59 -4.64
CA PRO A 55 -16.90 -0.37 -5.73
C PRO A 55 -18.23 -0.67 -6.42
N ASP A 56 -18.17 -1.12 -7.67
CA ASP A 56 -19.33 -1.63 -8.37
C ASP A 56 -19.90 -2.83 -7.60
N GLN A 57 -21.24 -2.89 -7.50
CA GLN A 57 -21.95 -3.92 -6.73
C GLN A 57 -21.65 -3.91 -5.22
N TRP A 58 -21.05 -2.85 -4.68
CA TRP A 58 -20.87 -2.70 -3.23
C TRP A 58 -22.23 -2.63 -2.54
N GLY A 59 -22.57 -3.66 -1.75
CA GLY A 59 -23.88 -3.80 -1.14
C GLY A 59 -23.91 -4.81 0.00
N LYS A 60 -25.12 -5.33 0.30
CA LYS A 60 -25.39 -6.22 1.45
C LYS A 60 -24.53 -7.49 1.47
N GLN A 61 -24.02 -7.92 0.32
CA GLN A 61 -23.24 -9.15 0.22
C GLN A 61 -21.82 -8.97 0.79
N GLN A 62 -21.17 -7.84 0.55
CA GLN A 62 -19.79 -7.56 0.97
C GLN A 62 -19.69 -7.20 2.47
N THR A 63 -20.78 -6.73 3.07
CA THR A 63 -20.86 -6.40 4.50
C THR A 63 -21.25 -7.59 5.39
N SER A 64 -21.62 -8.73 4.79
CA SER A 64 -21.87 -9.97 5.53
C SER A 64 -20.60 -10.43 6.25
N PRO A 65 -20.67 -10.87 7.51
CA PRO A 65 -19.52 -11.41 8.25
C PRO A 65 -18.77 -12.50 7.49
N LYS A 66 -19.49 -13.31 6.70
CA LYS A 66 -18.91 -14.40 5.89
C LYS A 66 -18.02 -13.92 4.74
N ASN A 67 -18.18 -12.66 4.30
CA ASN A 67 -17.48 -12.10 3.14
C ASN A 67 -16.46 -11.03 3.53
N GLN A 68 -16.26 -10.75 4.82
CA GLN A 68 -15.33 -9.74 5.31
C GLN A 68 -13.88 -10.03 4.87
N ASP A 69 -13.47 -11.30 4.92
CA ASP A 69 -12.13 -11.72 4.52
C ASP A 69 -12.03 -12.08 3.03
N ALA A 70 -13.16 -12.07 2.32
CA ALA A 70 -13.16 -12.27 0.88
C ALA A 70 -12.51 -11.06 0.17
N PRO A 71 -11.85 -11.27 -0.98
CA PRO A 71 -11.26 -10.18 -1.75
C PRO A 71 -12.32 -9.16 -2.16
N VAL A 72 -11.98 -7.87 -2.10
CA VAL A 72 -12.82 -6.81 -2.66
C VAL A 72 -12.87 -6.93 -4.19
N VAL A 73 -14.06 -6.78 -4.77
CA VAL A 73 -14.29 -6.89 -6.21
C VAL A 73 -15.08 -5.67 -6.69
N GLY A 74 -15.15 -5.46 -8.02
CA GLY A 74 -15.81 -4.28 -8.59
C GLY A 74 -15.00 -2.98 -8.41
N VAL A 75 -13.70 -3.10 -8.13
CA VAL A 75 -12.81 -1.97 -7.90
C VAL A 75 -12.17 -1.52 -9.21
N SER A 76 -12.33 -0.25 -9.57
CA SER A 76 -11.63 0.34 -10.70
C SER A 76 -10.14 0.57 -10.41
N TRP A 77 -9.32 0.70 -11.45
CA TRP A 77 -7.89 0.99 -11.28
C TRP A 77 -7.65 2.27 -10.44
N HIS A 78 -8.46 3.31 -10.66
CA HIS A 78 -8.35 4.58 -9.94
C HIS A 78 -8.67 4.42 -8.44
N GLN A 79 -9.71 3.64 -8.13
CA GLN A 79 -10.06 3.31 -6.74
C GLN A 79 -8.93 2.52 -6.06
N ALA A 80 -8.36 1.53 -6.73
CA ALA A 80 -7.25 0.73 -6.22
C ALA A 80 -6.00 1.58 -5.93
N LEU A 81 -5.69 2.53 -6.82
CA LEU A 81 -4.60 3.49 -6.61
C LEU A 81 -4.87 4.36 -5.37
N ALA A 82 -6.06 4.97 -5.28
CA ALA A 82 -6.44 5.81 -4.16
C ALA A 82 -6.36 5.06 -2.81
N TYR A 83 -6.73 3.79 -2.79
CA TYR A 83 -6.59 2.93 -1.62
C TYR A 83 -5.12 2.75 -1.22
N CYS A 84 -4.23 2.40 -2.14
CA CYS A 84 -2.80 2.23 -1.82
C CYS A 84 -2.17 3.56 -1.36
N GLU A 85 -2.54 4.70 -1.97
CA GLU A 85 -2.08 6.02 -1.52
C GLU A 85 -2.54 6.33 -0.10
N TRP A 86 -3.83 6.11 0.21
CA TRP A 86 -4.36 6.31 1.55
C TRP A 86 -3.65 5.42 2.59
N ARG A 87 -3.40 4.16 2.23
CA ARG A 87 -2.69 3.22 3.11
C ARG A 87 -1.24 3.64 3.35
N SER A 88 -0.58 4.28 2.38
CA SER A 88 0.77 4.84 2.54
C SER A 88 0.82 5.92 3.62
N VAL A 89 -0.09 6.89 3.54
CA VAL A 89 -0.19 7.97 4.51
C VAL A 89 -0.52 7.42 5.89
N THR A 90 -1.51 6.53 5.97
CA THR A 90 -1.96 5.95 7.24
C THR A 90 -0.87 5.11 7.89
N ALA A 91 -0.20 4.23 7.14
CA ALA A 91 0.84 3.36 7.69
C ALA A 91 2.08 4.13 8.14
N THR A 92 2.48 5.16 7.39
CA THR A 92 3.60 6.04 7.79
C THR A 92 3.28 6.73 9.11
N TYR A 93 2.07 7.28 9.24
CA TYR A 93 1.66 8.00 10.44
C TYR A 93 1.62 7.09 11.67
N LEU A 94 1.10 5.87 11.52
CA LEU A 94 1.00 4.89 12.60
C LEU A 94 2.33 4.30 13.08
N LEU A 95 3.45 4.55 12.39
CA LEU A 95 4.77 4.16 12.92
C LEU A 95 5.15 4.95 14.17
N THR A 96 4.64 6.17 14.32
CA THR A 96 5.00 7.08 15.41
C THR A 96 3.80 7.50 16.27
N HIS A 97 2.59 7.15 15.86
CA HIS A 97 1.34 7.49 16.55
C HIS A 97 0.52 6.23 16.83
N ALA A 98 -0.07 6.15 18.03
CA ALA A 98 -0.87 5.00 18.44
C ALA A 98 -2.31 4.97 17.87
N LYS A 99 -2.74 6.03 17.18
CA LYS A 99 -4.11 6.18 16.65
C LYS A 99 -4.10 6.94 15.33
N ILE A 100 -5.15 6.78 14.53
CA ILE A 100 -5.36 7.53 13.29
C ILE A 100 -5.82 8.97 13.57
N ALA A 101 -5.53 9.87 12.64
CA ALA A 101 -5.97 11.27 12.64
C ALA A 101 -6.63 11.60 11.29
N PRO A 102 -7.24 12.79 11.11
CA PRO A 102 -7.69 13.24 9.79
C PRO A 102 -6.57 13.16 8.75
N TYR A 103 -6.92 12.81 7.51
CA TYR A 103 -6.01 12.48 6.43
C TYR A 103 -4.98 13.59 6.18
N GLN A 104 -5.44 14.84 6.09
CA GLN A 104 -4.55 15.98 5.86
C GLN A 104 -3.57 16.19 7.02
N THR A 105 -4.02 15.96 8.27
CA THR A 105 -3.14 15.99 9.45
C THR A 105 -2.06 14.92 9.36
N MET A 106 -2.43 13.70 8.99
CA MET A 106 -1.46 12.62 8.78
C MET A 106 -0.48 12.96 7.65
N GLN A 107 -0.95 13.52 6.53
CA GLN A 107 -0.08 13.95 5.43
C GLN A 107 0.94 15.01 5.86
N MET A 108 0.50 16.02 6.60
CA MET A 108 1.39 17.08 7.11
C MET A 108 2.43 16.51 8.09
N ALA A 109 2.01 15.64 9.02
CA ALA A 109 2.92 15.00 9.95
C ALA A 109 3.94 14.09 9.25
N ASN A 110 3.52 13.40 8.18
CA ASN A 110 4.39 12.52 7.41
C ASN A 110 5.44 13.27 6.58
N ALA A 111 5.25 14.56 6.30
CA ALA A 111 6.22 15.36 5.55
C ALA A 111 7.59 15.47 6.24
N SER A 112 7.63 15.30 7.56
CA SER A 112 8.85 15.27 8.38
C SER A 112 9.17 13.89 8.97
N ALA A 113 8.52 12.82 8.49
CA ALA A 113 8.73 11.48 9.01
C ALA A 113 10.13 10.93 8.66
N LYS A 114 10.83 10.42 9.66
CA LYS A 114 12.14 9.74 9.49
C LYS A 114 12.05 8.42 8.73
N THR A 115 10.86 7.84 8.63
CA THR A 115 10.62 6.58 7.92
C THR A 115 9.30 6.69 7.19
N LEU A 116 9.33 6.43 5.88
CA LEU A 116 8.17 6.44 5.01
C LEU A 116 7.80 5.01 4.63
N VAL A 117 6.51 4.68 4.78
CA VAL A 117 5.91 3.47 4.24
C VAL A 117 5.12 3.84 2.99
N THR A 118 5.50 3.29 1.86
CA THR A 118 4.81 3.54 0.59
C THR A 118 4.14 2.26 0.12
N TYR A 119 2.87 2.39 -0.23
CA TYR A 119 2.08 1.40 -0.93
C TYR A 119 1.74 1.92 -2.32
N ARG A 120 1.85 1.04 -3.31
CA ARG A 120 1.46 1.32 -4.69
C ARG A 120 0.90 0.07 -5.35
N LEU A 121 0.31 0.21 -6.52
CA LEU A 121 0.04 -0.96 -7.35
C LEU A 121 1.35 -1.61 -7.82
N PRO A 122 1.35 -2.93 -8.00
CA PRO A 122 2.48 -3.66 -8.57
C PRO A 122 2.72 -3.23 -10.02
N SER A 123 3.99 -3.19 -10.41
CA SER A 123 4.35 -3.15 -11.83
C SER A 123 3.98 -4.47 -12.51
N GLU A 124 3.91 -4.48 -13.83
CA GLU A 124 3.63 -5.70 -14.59
C GLU A 124 4.65 -6.81 -14.32
N GLN A 125 5.93 -6.44 -14.20
CA GLN A 125 6.99 -7.41 -13.89
C GLN A 125 6.86 -7.99 -12.49
N GLU A 126 6.52 -7.16 -11.49
CA GLU A 126 6.22 -7.64 -10.14
C GLU A 126 5.00 -8.55 -10.17
N TRP A 127 3.91 -8.14 -10.82
CA TRP A 127 2.69 -8.94 -10.99
C TRP A 127 2.99 -10.32 -11.57
N LYS A 128 3.71 -10.39 -12.70
CA LYS A 128 4.08 -11.67 -13.32
C LYS A 128 4.84 -12.59 -12.36
N LYS A 129 5.72 -12.03 -11.53
CA LYS A 129 6.52 -12.81 -10.57
C LYS A 129 5.68 -13.41 -9.46
N PHE A 130 4.70 -12.69 -8.92
CA PHE A 130 3.90 -13.22 -7.81
C PHE A 130 2.60 -13.90 -8.23
N ALA A 131 2.02 -13.52 -9.37
CA ALA A 131 0.83 -14.16 -9.90
C ALA A 131 1.07 -15.65 -10.22
N SER A 132 2.30 -16.02 -10.57
CA SER A 132 2.72 -17.42 -10.76
C SER A 132 2.63 -18.26 -9.48
N HIS A 133 2.66 -17.63 -8.30
CA HIS A 133 2.52 -18.32 -7.00
C HIS A 133 1.06 -18.55 -6.60
N PHE A 134 0.08 -17.89 -7.24
CA PHE A 134 -1.34 -18.13 -7.02
C PHE A 134 -1.80 -19.36 -7.82
N THR A 135 -1.51 -20.56 -7.32
CA THR A 135 -1.90 -21.80 -7.99
C THR A 135 -3.29 -22.28 -7.56
N SER A 136 -4.22 -22.30 -8.54
CA SER A 136 -5.37 -23.22 -8.68
C SER A 136 -6.45 -23.35 -7.60
N LYS A 137 -6.47 -22.58 -6.50
CA LYS A 137 -7.69 -22.49 -5.67
C LYS A 137 -8.70 -21.57 -6.34
N ALA A 138 -9.46 -22.17 -7.26
CA ALA A 138 -10.66 -21.61 -7.87
C ALA A 138 -11.48 -20.89 -6.79
N ASN A 139 -11.79 -19.61 -7.05
CA ASN A 139 -12.56 -18.68 -6.21
C ASN A 139 -11.77 -17.71 -5.30
N SER A 140 -10.44 -17.61 -5.44
CA SER A 140 -9.75 -16.39 -4.99
C SER A 140 -9.95 -15.35 -6.09
N GLY A 141 -11.04 -14.58 -6.03
CA GLY A 141 -11.35 -13.57 -7.05
C GLY A 141 -10.12 -12.70 -7.36
N ILE A 142 -9.90 -12.40 -8.63
CA ILE A 142 -8.84 -11.50 -9.11
C ILE A 142 -9.14 -10.12 -8.51
N SER A 143 -8.59 -9.88 -7.33
CA SER A 143 -8.59 -8.60 -6.65
C SER A 143 -7.16 -8.06 -6.66
N PHE A 144 -7.01 -6.78 -6.32
CA PHE A 144 -5.72 -6.13 -6.41
C PHE A 144 -4.92 -6.27 -5.11
N HIS A 145 -3.61 -6.14 -5.25
CA HIS A 145 -2.64 -6.14 -4.15
C HIS A 145 -1.93 -4.78 -4.14
N CYS A 146 -1.54 -4.29 -2.96
CA CYS A 146 -0.56 -3.23 -2.88
C CYS A 146 0.84 -3.84 -2.70
N VAL A 147 1.83 -3.13 -3.20
CA VAL A 147 3.25 -3.39 -2.98
C VAL A 147 3.77 -2.38 -1.98
N ARG A 148 4.36 -2.88 -0.89
CA ARG A 148 4.92 -2.08 0.19
C ARG A 148 6.42 -1.89 0.00
N SER A 149 6.88 -0.66 0.21
CA SER A 149 8.29 -0.34 0.45
C SER A 149 8.45 0.50 1.71
N ILE A 150 9.62 0.40 2.34
CA ILE A 150 9.98 1.20 3.52
C ILE A 150 11.27 1.93 3.19
N LYS A 151 11.29 3.24 3.41
CA LYS A 151 12.48 4.08 3.20
C LYS A 151 12.77 4.88 4.46
N ARG A 152 14.02 4.84 4.93
CA ARG A 152 14.50 5.81 5.93
C ARG A 152 14.83 7.11 5.23
N VAL A 153 14.33 8.22 5.77
CA VAL A 153 14.63 9.57 5.31
C VAL A 153 15.80 10.05 6.16
N ALA A 154 16.88 10.48 5.49
CA ALA A 154 18.10 10.99 6.11
C ALA A 154 17.86 12.35 6.77
#